data_AF-A0A4Y8C8I4-F1
#
_entry.id   AF-A0A4Y8C8I4-F1
#
_cell.length_a   1.000
_cell.length_b   1.000
_cell.length_c   1.000
_cell.angle_alpha   90.00
_cell.angle_beta   90.00
_cell.angle_gamma   90.00
#
_symmetry.space_group_name_H-M   'P 1'
#
loop_
_entity.id
_entity.type
_entity.pdbx_description
1 polymer ?
#
loop_
_entity_poly.entity_id
_entity_poly.type
_entity_poly.pdbx_seq_one_letter_code
_entity_poly.pdbx_strand_id
1 'polypeptide(L)'
;LEYFSIDMIFQKDLDAELVEFDKAKIEKLTIANKDRAKLILEACKNEAYVISDIESKERKIAPPPPFMTSTLQQSASNRLGFNPKKTMMIAQKLYEGVNTHEGVMGVITYMRTDSLNLAKEAIENARKFIQ
;
A
#
# COMPACT_ATOMS: atom_id res chain seq x y z
N LEU A 1 0.72 -22.57 -9.77
CA LEU A 1 0.22 -23.30 -8.60
C LEU A 1 -1.25 -22.93 -8.42
N GLU A 2 -2.12 -23.92 -8.35
CA GLU A 2 -3.53 -23.74 -8.02
C GLU A 2 -3.69 -23.94 -6.50
N TYR A 3 -4.41 -23.03 -5.86
CA TYR A 3 -4.73 -23.09 -4.44
C TYR A 3 -6.12 -22.50 -4.22
N PHE A 4 -6.72 -22.86 -3.09
CA PHE A 4 -8.04 -22.41 -2.70
C PHE A 4 -7.95 -21.60 -1.40
N SER A 5 -8.75 -20.54 -1.28
CA SER A 5 -9.03 -19.85 -0.02
C SER A 5 -10.49 -20.04 0.36
N ILE A 6 -10.77 -19.96 1.66
CA ILE A 6 -12.13 -20.03 2.21
C ILE A 6 -12.33 -18.76 3.02
N ASP A 7 -13.12 -17.85 2.46
CA ASP A 7 -13.48 -16.58 3.08
C ASP A 7 -14.85 -16.72 3.74
N MET A 8 -14.96 -16.28 5.00
CA MET A 8 -16.20 -16.31 5.77
C MET A 8 -16.72 -14.89 5.97
N ILE A 9 -17.98 -14.68 5.62
CA ILE A 9 -18.65 -13.38 5.76
C ILE A 9 -19.77 -13.54 6.78
N PHE A 10 -19.58 -13.01 7.99
CA PHE A 10 -20.53 -13.16 9.09
C PHE A 10 -21.57 -12.03 9.14
N GLN A 11 -21.11 -10.79 9.01
CA GLN A 11 -21.94 -9.60 8.90
C GLN A 11 -21.31 -8.65 7.87
N LYS A 12 -22.07 -7.62 7.47
CA LYS A 12 -21.54 -6.57 6.61
C LYS A 12 -20.31 -5.96 7.29
N ASP A 13 -19.17 -6.05 6.62
CA ASP A 13 -17.85 -5.57 7.08
C ASP A 13 -17.15 -6.44 8.15
N LEU A 14 -17.58 -7.70 8.35
CA LEU A 14 -16.83 -8.69 9.14
C LEU A 14 -16.38 -9.86 8.25
N ASP A 15 -15.26 -9.62 7.58
CA ASP A 15 -14.53 -10.64 6.83
C ASP A 15 -13.66 -11.46 7.79
N ALA A 16 -13.70 -12.78 7.66
CA ALA A 16 -12.88 -13.70 8.44
C ALA A 16 -12.21 -14.73 7.52
N GLU A 17 -10.97 -15.07 7.86
CA GLU A 17 -10.22 -16.15 7.21
C GLU A 17 -10.17 -17.38 8.13
N LEU A 18 -10.23 -18.57 7.53
CA LEU A 18 -10.05 -19.82 8.26
C LEU A 18 -8.58 -20.00 8.68
N VAL A 19 -8.32 -20.04 9.99
CA VAL A 19 -6.96 -20.19 10.55
C VAL A 19 -6.59 -21.63 10.93
N GLU A 20 -7.58 -22.46 11.25
CA GLU A 20 -7.37 -23.85 11.68
C GLU A 20 -8.59 -24.72 11.32
N PHE A 21 -8.34 -25.93 10.84
CA PHE A 21 -9.36 -26.94 10.58
C PHE A 21 -8.83 -28.32 10.95
N ASP A 22 -9.60 -29.11 11.72
CA ASP A 22 -9.22 -30.46 12.15
C ASP A 22 -7.82 -30.53 12.80
N LYS A 23 -7.54 -29.60 13.73
CA LYS A 23 -6.24 -29.44 14.42
C LYS A 23 -5.05 -29.16 13.50
N ALA A 24 -5.30 -28.87 12.22
CA ALA A 24 -4.30 -28.47 11.26
C ALA A 24 -4.43 -26.96 11.00
N LYS A 25 -3.32 -26.24 11.22
CA LYS A 25 -3.24 -24.81 10.85
C LYS A 25 -3.37 -24.66 9.34
N ILE A 26 -4.18 -23.69 8.93
CA ILE A 26 -4.36 -23.30 7.54
C ILE A 26 -3.51 -22.06 7.32
N GLU A 27 -2.39 -22.22 6.62
CA GLU A 27 -1.54 -21.11 6.18
C GLU A 27 -1.84 -20.73 4.72
N LYS A 28 -1.32 -19.59 4.28
CA LYS A 28 -1.47 -19.15 2.88
C LYS A 28 -1.02 -20.25 1.92
N LEU A 29 -1.84 -20.51 0.91
CA LEU A 29 -1.58 -21.47 -0.17
C LEU A 29 -1.54 -22.95 0.25
N THR A 30 -1.98 -23.31 1.46
CA THR A 30 -1.94 -24.71 1.94
C THR A 30 -3.07 -25.59 1.42
N ILE A 31 -4.21 -25.01 1.03
CA ILE A 31 -5.33 -25.77 0.46
C ILE A 31 -5.10 -25.93 -1.05
N ALA A 32 -4.29 -26.92 -1.42
CA ALA A 32 -3.96 -27.20 -2.82
C ALA A 32 -4.99 -28.10 -3.54
N ASN A 33 -5.93 -28.69 -2.81
CA ASN A 33 -6.89 -29.67 -3.34
C ASN A 33 -8.34 -29.15 -3.24
N LYS A 34 -9.04 -29.17 -4.37
CA LYS A 34 -10.45 -28.76 -4.50
C LYS A 34 -11.41 -29.57 -3.63
N ASP A 35 -11.21 -30.88 -3.51
CA ASP A 35 -12.07 -31.75 -2.70
C ASP A 35 -11.88 -31.47 -1.21
N ARG A 36 -10.64 -31.18 -0.79
CA ARG A 36 -10.35 -30.71 0.57
C ARG A 36 -11.01 -29.36 0.83
N ALA A 37 -10.95 -28.42 -0.11
CA ALA A 37 -11.61 -27.12 0.01
C ALA A 37 -13.13 -27.26 0.17
N LYS A 38 -13.77 -28.14 -0.61
CA LYS A 38 -15.21 -28.44 -0.49
C LYS A 38 -15.58 -29.07 0.85
N LEU A 39 -14.78 -30.02 1.34
CA LEU A 39 -15.01 -30.66 2.63
C LEU A 39 -15.01 -29.63 3.76
N ILE A 40 -14.01 -28.75 3.76
CA ILE A 40 -13.91 -27.67 4.75
C ILE A 40 -15.11 -26.72 4.63
N LEU A 41 -15.48 -26.31 3.41
CA LEU A 41 -16.62 -25.42 3.17
C LEU A 41 -17.93 -25.99 3.74
N GLU A 42 -18.22 -27.26 3.48
CA GLU A 42 -19.45 -27.90 3.95
C GLU A 42 -19.47 -28.10 5.47
N ALA A 43 -18.33 -28.38 6.09
CA ALA A 43 -18.20 -28.41 7.54
C ALA A 43 -18.46 -27.01 8.14
N CYS A 44 -17.85 -25.97 7.58
CA CYS A 44 -17.96 -24.60 8.08
C CYS A 44 -19.37 -24.00 7.92
N LYS A 45 -20.15 -24.39 6.91
CA LYS A 45 -21.52 -23.88 6.69
C LYS A 45 -22.51 -24.29 7.77
N ASN A 46 -22.30 -25.45 8.39
CA ASN A 46 -23.27 -26.06 9.31
C ASN A 46 -22.98 -25.77 10.79
N GLU A 47 -21.95 -24.96 11.07
CA GLU A 47 -21.50 -24.66 12.42
C GLU A 47 -21.98 -23.30 12.92
N ALA A 48 -22.12 -23.18 14.24
CA ALA A 48 -22.40 -21.93 14.92
C ALA A 48 -21.10 -21.30 15.43
N TYR A 49 -20.87 -20.04 15.09
CA TYR A 49 -19.65 -19.33 15.45
C TYR A 49 -19.91 -18.37 16.61
N VAL A 50 -18.95 -18.28 17.52
CA VAL A 50 -18.96 -17.35 18.65
C VAL A 50 -17.65 -16.57 18.67
N ILE A 51 -17.71 -15.34 19.18
CA ILE A 51 -16.51 -14.53 19.39
C ILE A 51 -15.76 -15.11 20.58
N SER A 52 -14.54 -15.62 20.35
CA SER A 52 -13.67 -16.14 21.41
C SER A 52 -12.84 -15.04 22.08
N ASP A 53 -12.41 -14.04 21.31
CA ASP A 53 -11.57 -12.94 21.78
C ASP A 53 -11.73 -11.70 20.88
N ILE A 54 -11.51 -10.51 21.44
CA ILE A 54 -11.50 -9.23 20.70
C ILE A 54 -10.25 -8.46 21.10
N GLU A 55 -9.32 -8.30 20.15
CA GLU A 55 -8.10 -7.53 20.34
C GLU A 55 -8.20 -6.16 19.63
N SER A 56 -7.99 -5.07 20.38
CA SER A 56 -7.92 -3.71 19.83
C SER A 56 -6.50 -3.17 19.97
N LYS A 57 -5.90 -2.74 18.86
CA LYS A 57 -4.54 -2.20 18.80
C LYS A 57 -4.54 -0.84 18.12
N GLU A 58 -3.93 0.14 18.77
CA GLU A 58 -3.61 1.40 18.11
C GLU A 58 -2.47 1.19 17.10
N ARG A 59 -2.75 1.47 15.82
CA ARG A 59 -1.75 1.45 14.77
C ARG A 59 -1.32 2.88 14.42
N LYS A 60 -0.05 3.21 14.69
CA LYS A 60 0.56 4.43 14.17
C LYS A 60 1.06 4.19 12.75
N ILE A 61 0.59 4.99 11.80
CA ILE A 61 1.05 4.95 10.41
C ILE A 61 1.97 6.16 10.19
N ALA A 62 3.25 5.89 9.91
CA ALA A 62 4.19 6.94 9.56
C ALA A 62 3.91 7.47 8.14
N PRO A 63 4.05 8.78 7.88
CA PRO A 63 3.99 9.30 6.53
C PRO A 63 5.12 8.73 5.67
N PRO A 64 4.93 8.63 4.34
CA PRO A 64 5.99 8.20 3.45
C PRO A 64 7.15 9.21 3.46
N PRO A 65 8.38 8.76 3.19
CA PRO A 65 9.53 9.66 3.03
C PRO A 65 9.34 10.60 1.82
N PRO A 66 10.15 11.67 1.71
CA PRO A 66 10.22 12.45 0.48
C PRO A 66 10.61 11.57 -0.72
N PHE A 67 10.32 12.02 -1.93
CA PHE A 67 10.59 11.24 -3.12
C PHE A 67 12.09 11.18 -3.44
N MET A 68 12.60 9.97 -3.61
CA MET A 68 13.73 9.66 -4.50
C MET A 68 13.22 9.22 -5.89
N THR A 69 14.12 9.10 -6.87
CA THR A 69 13.78 8.81 -8.29
C THR A 69 12.84 7.61 -8.43
N SER A 70 13.16 6.49 -7.77
CA SER A 70 12.41 5.24 -7.87
C SER A 70 11.02 5.35 -7.24
N THR A 71 10.90 6.01 -6.08
CA THR A 71 9.62 6.24 -5.41
C THR A 71 8.73 7.23 -6.16
N LEU A 72 9.32 8.24 -6.81
CA LEU A 72 8.59 9.17 -7.68
C LEU A 72 7.98 8.43 -8.87
N GLN A 73 8.77 7.59 -9.56
CA GLN A 73 8.30 6.80 -10.70
C GLN A 73 7.21 5.80 -10.31
N GLN A 74 7.39 5.07 -9.19
CA GLN A 74 6.38 4.15 -8.68
C GLN A 74 5.08 4.88 -8.31
N SER A 75 5.17 6.00 -7.59
CA SER A 75 4.00 6.80 -7.20
C SER A 75 3.28 7.38 -8.42
N ALA A 76 4.00 7.91 -9.40
CA ALA A 76 3.42 8.45 -10.63
C ALA A 76 2.76 7.36 -11.49
N SER A 77 3.35 6.15 -11.54
CA SER A 77 2.72 5.01 -12.21
C SER A 77 1.42 4.61 -11.51
N ASN A 78 1.45 4.45 -10.19
CA ASN A 78 0.31 3.97 -9.41
C ASN A 78 -0.83 5.00 -9.32
N ARG A 79 -0.52 6.29 -9.21
CA ARG A 79 -1.52 7.34 -8.98
C ARG A 79 -1.94 8.08 -10.24
N LEU A 80 -1.04 8.22 -11.21
CA LEU A 80 -1.27 9.04 -12.41
C LEU A 80 -1.20 8.22 -13.70
N GLY A 81 -0.88 6.92 -13.64
CA GLY A 81 -0.73 6.06 -14.83
C GLY A 81 0.44 6.45 -15.72
N PHE A 82 1.44 7.18 -15.21
CA PHE A 82 2.58 7.62 -16.01
C PHE A 82 3.65 6.55 -16.06
N ASN A 83 4.06 6.19 -17.29
CA ASN A 83 5.25 5.37 -17.46
C ASN A 83 6.52 6.14 -17.00
N PRO A 84 7.64 5.43 -16.71
CA PRO A 84 8.85 6.07 -16.21
C PRO A 84 9.38 7.18 -17.13
N LYS A 85 9.34 6.98 -18.45
CA LYS A 85 9.82 7.97 -19.43
C LYS A 85 9.03 9.28 -19.35
N LYS A 86 7.69 9.21 -19.26
CA LYS A 86 6.81 10.37 -19.14
C LYS A 86 7.06 11.10 -17.82
N THR A 87 7.16 10.36 -16.72
CA THR A 87 7.45 10.93 -15.39
C THR A 87 8.77 11.71 -15.41
N MET A 88 9.84 11.13 -15.94
CA MET A 88 11.15 11.79 -15.98
C MET A 88 11.19 12.98 -16.94
N MET A 89 10.47 12.93 -18.06
CA MET A 89 10.37 14.07 -18.99
C MET A 89 9.68 15.27 -18.32
N ILE A 90 8.59 15.03 -17.59
CA ILE A 90 7.88 16.09 -16.87
C ILE A 90 8.76 16.63 -15.73
N ALA A 91 9.37 15.74 -14.95
CA ALA A 91 10.26 16.14 -13.86
C ALA A 91 11.47 16.97 -14.36
N GLN A 92 12.06 16.61 -15.51
CA GLN A 92 13.12 17.42 -16.13
C GLN A 92 12.63 18.85 -16.40
N LYS A 93 11.44 19.01 -17.01
CA LYS A 93 10.86 20.33 -17.28
C LYS A 93 10.59 21.13 -16.00
N LEU A 94 10.08 20.47 -14.96
CA LEU A 94 9.82 21.11 -13.67
C LEU A 94 11.13 21.56 -12.98
N TYR A 95 12.22 20.83 -13.18
CA TYR A 95 13.55 21.19 -12.68
C TYR A 95 14.18 22.35 -13.46
N GLU A 96 14.12 22.29 -14.80
CA GLU A 96 14.69 23.31 -15.69
C GLU A 96 13.92 24.63 -15.64
N GLY A 97 12.60 24.56 -15.50
CA GLY A 97 11.74 25.70 -15.28
C GLY A 97 10.42 25.63 -16.02
N VAL A 98 9.38 26.15 -15.37
CA VAL A 98 8.03 26.31 -15.92
C VAL A 98 7.51 27.72 -15.67
N ASN A 99 6.52 28.16 -16.45
CA ASN A 99 5.84 29.42 -16.19
C ASN A 99 5.09 29.36 -14.86
N THR A 100 5.43 30.26 -13.95
CA THR A 100 4.75 30.47 -12.66
C THR A 100 4.25 31.91 -12.58
N HIS A 101 3.49 32.25 -11.53
CA HIS A 101 3.03 33.61 -11.25
C HIS A 101 4.20 34.59 -10.99
N GLU A 102 5.38 34.08 -10.66
CA GLU A 102 6.59 34.84 -10.35
C GLU A 102 7.61 34.81 -11.51
N GLY A 103 7.24 34.23 -12.66
CA GLY A 103 8.11 34.09 -13.84
C GLY A 103 8.51 32.65 -14.13
N VAL A 104 9.53 32.45 -14.97
CA VAL A 104 10.04 31.12 -15.32
C VAL A 104 11.04 30.68 -14.26
N MET A 105 10.72 29.63 -13.51
CA MET A 105 11.60 29.09 -12.49
C MET A 105 11.45 27.58 -12.32
N GLY A 106 12.51 26.93 -11.81
CA GLY A 106 12.48 25.54 -11.39
C GLY A 106 11.64 25.38 -10.13
N VAL A 107 10.74 24.41 -10.12
CA VAL A 107 9.76 24.18 -9.04
C VAL A 107 10.01 22.89 -8.25
N ILE A 108 11.02 22.11 -8.64
CA ILE A 108 11.48 20.93 -7.91
C ILE A 108 13.02 20.88 -7.87
N THR A 109 13.57 20.11 -6.93
CA THR A 109 15.00 19.78 -6.90
C THR A 109 15.37 18.77 -8.00
N TYR A 110 16.68 18.53 -8.18
CA TYR A 110 17.15 17.56 -9.17
C TYR A 110 16.51 16.18 -8.96
N MET A 111 15.80 15.72 -9.98
CA MET A 111 14.90 14.56 -9.91
C MET A 111 15.61 13.20 -10.05
N ARG A 112 16.90 13.18 -10.41
CA ARG A 112 17.73 11.96 -10.45
C ARG A 112 18.58 11.88 -9.18
N THR A 113 17.93 11.45 -8.09
CA THR A 113 18.56 11.22 -6.80
C THR A 113 18.09 9.91 -6.18
N ASP A 114 18.98 9.29 -5.41
CA ASP A 114 18.73 8.16 -4.49
C ASP A 114 18.67 8.63 -3.03
N SER A 115 18.91 9.92 -2.77
CA SER A 115 18.96 10.51 -1.45
C SER A 115 17.58 10.93 -0.96
N LEU A 116 17.33 10.69 0.33
CA LEU A 116 16.16 11.20 1.06
C LEU A 116 16.51 12.44 1.90
N ASN A 117 17.73 12.96 1.77
CA ASN A 117 18.18 14.10 2.56
C ASN A 117 17.45 15.38 2.14
N LEU A 118 16.97 16.11 3.15
CA LEU A 118 16.36 17.43 2.97
C LEU A 118 17.32 18.49 3.52
N ALA A 119 17.48 19.58 2.78
CA ALA A 119 18.19 20.75 3.28
C ALA A 119 17.48 21.30 4.53
N LYS A 120 18.25 21.81 5.50
CA LYS A 120 17.69 22.38 6.75
C LYS A 120 16.63 23.45 6.46
N GLU A 121 16.91 24.33 5.51
CA GLU A 121 15.99 25.38 5.08
C GLU A 121 14.66 24.81 4.54
N ALA A 122 14.71 23.72 3.75
CA ALA A 122 13.50 23.07 3.25
C ALA A 122 12.65 22.48 4.38
N ILE A 123 13.29 21.89 5.40
CA ILE A 123 12.61 21.37 6.59
C ILE A 123 11.96 22.51 7.39
N GLU A 124 12.68 23.61 7.59
CA GLU A 124 12.18 24.78 8.32
C GLU A 124 11.00 25.43 7.60
N ASN A 125 11.08 25.61 6.28
CA ASN A 125 10.00 26.16 5.47
C ASN A 125 8.77 25.25 5.48
N ALA A 126 8.94 23.93 5.34
CA ALA A 126 7.84 22.98 5.44
C ALA A 126 7.17 23.00 6.81
N ARG A 127 7.95 23.10 7.91
CA ARG A 127 7.40 23.20 9.27
C ARG A 127 6.61 24.49 9.48
N LYS A 128 7.10 25.63 8.95
CA LYS A 128 6.37 26.91 9.00
C LYS A 128 5.05 26.85 8.23
N PHE A 129 5.00 26.11 7.13
CA PHE A 129 3.77 25.95 6.33
C PHE A 129 2.70 25.07 7.01
N ILE A 130 3.13 24.12 7.86
CA ILE A 130 2.21 23.19 8.56
C ILE A 130 1.59 23.82 9.82
N GLN A 131 2.26 24.81 10.43
CA GLN A 131 1.75 25.53 11.61
C GLN A 131 0.54 26.41 11.27
#